data_AF-A0A450VSA8-F1
#
_entry.id   AF-A0A450VSA8-F1
#
_cell.length_a   1.000
_cell.length_b   1.000
_cell.length_c   1.000
_cell.angle_alpha   90.00
_cell.angle_beta   90.00
_cell.angle_gamma   90.00
#
_symmetry.space_group_name_H-M   'P 1'
#
loop_
_entity.id
_entity.type
_entity.pdbx_description
1 polymer ?
#
loop_
_entity_poly.entity_id
_entity_poly.type
_entity_poly.pdbx_seq_one_letter_code
_entity_poly.pdbx_strand_id
1 'polypeptide(L)'
;MLTNVLRHKQLPFSAVLMDTWYAAKDLMLFIDSMDNIYYCPLKSNRQVDDSNGELSYKRVDSSDWNAQELEHGKQIKIKGFPKEHKVRLFRVETSTSRTDWVVTNDP
;
A
#
# COMPACT_ATOMS: atom_id res chain seq x y z
N MET A 1 13.61 -6.46 13.35
CA MET A 1 13.54 -7.76 12.64
C MET A 1 14.03 -7.63 11.20
N LEU A 2 13.44 -6.74 10.38
CA LEU A 2 13.89 -6.46 9.01
C LEU A 2 15.32 -5.91 8.91
N THR A 3 15.67 -4.96 9.78
CA THR A 3 17.04 -4.42 9.91
C THR A 3 18.10 -5.48 10.14
N ASN A 4 17.76 -6.57 10.85
CA ASN A 4 18.70 -7.66 11.13
C ASN A 4 18.98 -8.50 9.87
N VAL A 5 17.94 -8.74 9.07
CA VAL A 5 18.05 -9.45 7.79
C VAL A 5 18.96 -8.69 6.83
N LEU A 6 18.82 -7.36 6.78
CA LEU A 6 19.63 -6.49 5.92
C LEU A 6 21.06 -6.30 6.43
N ARG A 7 21.22 -5.86 7.69
CA ARG A 7 22.54 -5.42 8.21
C ARG A 7 23.42 -6.55 8.69
N HIS A 8 22.85 -7.61 9.27
CA HIS A 8 23.64 -8.69 9.85
C HIS A 8 23.63 -9.94 8.97
N LYS A 9 22.47 -10.33 8.44
CA LYS A 9 22.38 -11.55 7.62
C LYS A 9 22.67 -11.32 6.14
N GLN A 10 22.55 -10.06 5.67
CA GLN A 10 22.74 -9.66 4.28
C GLN A 10 22.04 -10.59 3.27
N LEU A 11 20.81 -11.02 3.61
CA LEU A 11 20.07 -11.91 2.73
C LEU A 11 19.53 -11.12 1.55
N PRO A 12 19.69 -11.60 0.31
CA PRO A 12 19.06 -10.99 -0.84
C PRO A 12 17.54 -11.25 -0.80
N PHE A 13 16.75 -10.19 -0.92
CA PHE A 13 15.30 -10.26 -1.12
C PHE A 13 14.86 -9.06 -1.94
N SER A 14 13.81 -9.24 -2.75
CA SER A 14 13.24 -8.19 -3.59
C SER A 14 12.02 -7.52 -2.95
N ALA A 15 11.15 -8.33 -2.32
CA ALA A 15 9.87 -7.88 -1.79
C ALA A 15 9.62 -8.30 -0.34
N VAL A 16 8.92 -7.44 0.40
CA VAL A 16 8.47 -7.67 1.78
C VAL A 16 6.95 -7.80 1.81
N LEU A 17 6.46 -8.98 2.17
CA LEU A 17 5.03 -9.20 2.43
C LEU A 17 4.72 -8.89 3.89
N MET A 18 3.74 -8.03 4.12
CA MET A 18 3.34 -7.59 5.45
C MET A 18 1.88 -7.93 5.71
N ASP A 19 1.55 -8.30 6.94
CA ASP A 19 0.16 -8.41 7.38
C ASP A 19 -0.47 -7.01 7.56
N THR A 20 -1.80 -6.95 7.52
CA THR A 20 -2.61 -5.75 7.81
C THR A 20 -2.20 -5.03 9.10
N TRP A 21 -1.78 -5.76 10.13
CA TRP A 21 -1.30 -5.18 11.40
C TRP A 21 -0.02 -4.37 11.26
N TYR A 22 0.78 -4.64 10.22
CA TYR A 22 2.04 -3.98 9.93
C TYR A 22 1.91 -2.89 8.85
N ALA A 23 0.69 -2.53 8.44
CA ALA A 23 0.38 -1.41 7.53
C ALA A 23 0.62 -0.02 8.19
N ALA A 24 1.74 0.13 8.86
CA ALA A 24 2.21 1.35 9.51
C ALA A 24 3.01 2.17 8.51
N LYS A 25 2.72 3.48 8.45
CA LYS A 25 3.40 4.43 7.57
C LYS A 25 4.92 4.32 7.69
N ASP A 26 5.43 4.36 8.91
CA ASP A 26 6.88 4.43 9.15
C ASP A 26 7.59 3.16 8.66
N LEU A 27 6.94 2.00 8.75
CA LEU A 27 7.48 0.74 8.24
C LEU A 27 7.48 0.72 6.71
N MET A 28 6.40 1.18 6.08
CA MET A 28 6.30 1.24 4.62
C MET A 28 7.34 2.20 4.02
N LEU A 29 7.48 3.39 4.61
CA LEU A 29 8.51 4.36 4.21
C LEU A 29 9.93 3.84 4.49
N PHE A 30 10.11 3.08 5.57
CA PHE A 30 11.39 2.45 5.86
C PHE A 30 11.75 1.41 4.79
N ILE A 31 10.81 0.56 4.36
CA ILE A 31 11.03 -0.40 3.27
C ILE A 31 11.34 0.31 1.95
N ASP A 32 10.57 1.35 1.64
CA ASP A 32 10.78 2.18 0.46
C ASP A 32 12.16 2.84 0.45
N SER A 33 12.63 3.34 1.60
CA SER A 33 13.97 3.95 1.74
C SER A 33 15.13 2.98 1.52
N MET A 34 14.86 1.69 1.40
CA MET A 34 15.83 0.63 1.13
C MET A 34 15.73 0.12 -0.31
N ASP A 35 14.97 0.81 -1.17
CA ASP A 35 14.70 0.44 -2.57
C ASP A 35 14.06 -0.96 -2.71
N ASN A 36 13.30 -1.39 -1.70
CA ASN A 36 12.59 -2.66 -1.70
C ASN A 36 11.10 -2.48 -2.00
N ILE A 37 10.51 -3.49 -2.64
CA ILE A 37 9.07 -3.55 -2.87
C ILE A 37 8.39 -4.05 -1.59
N TYR A 38 7.20 -3.54 -1.27
CA TYR A 38 6.34 -4.13 -0.25
C TYR A 38 4.95 -4.40 -0.77
N TYR A 39 4.31 -5.46 -0.26
CA TYR A 39 2.88 -5.68 -0.43
C TYR A 39 2.25 -5.81 0.95
N CYS A 40 1.20 -5.03 1.19
CA CYS A 40 0.54 -5.00 2.48
C CYS A 40 -0.97 -4.85 2.32
N PRO A 41 -1.78 -5.72 2.96
CA PRO A 41 -3.20 -5.50 3.07
C PRO A 41 -3.49 -4.26 3.93
N LEU A 42 -4.48 -3.50 3.52
CA LEU A 42 -4.91 -2.27 4.14
C LEU A 42 -6.30 -2.46 4.73
N LYS A 43 -6.54 -1.92 5.92
CA LYS A 43 -7.91 -1.89 6.47
C LYS A 43 -8.78 -1.00 5.60
N SER A 44 -10.03 -1.44 5.36
CA SER A 44 -11.03 -0.71 4.55
C SER A 44 -11.30 0.71 5.05
N ASN A 45 -11.15 0.94 6.37
CA ASN A 45 -11.34 2.24 7.00
C ASN A 45 -10.15 3.21 6.87
N ARG A 46 -9.05 2.80 6.23
CA ARG A 46 -7.90 3.68 6.05
C ARG A 46 -8.30 4.87 5.17
N GLN A 47 -7.75 6.04 5.50
CA GLN A 47 -8.00 7.28 4.78
C GLN A 47 -6.98 7.41 3.64
N VAL A 48 -7.48 7.56 2.42
CA VAL A 48 -6.71 7.65 1.18
C VAL A 48 -7.24 8.77 0.30
N ASP A 49 -6.36 9.33 -0.51
CA ASP A 49 -6.67 10.33 -1.53
C ASP A 49 -6.29 9.74 -2.89
N ASP A 50 -7.25 9.72 -3.79
CA ASP A 50 -7.14 9.21 -5.15
C ASP A 50 -7.27 10.30 -6.21
N SER A 51 -7.42 11.56 -5.79
CA SER A 51 -7.66 12.72 -6.64
C SER A 51 -6.45 13.64 -6.72
N ASN A 52 -5.27 13.10 -6.42
CA ASN A 52 -3.99 13.81 -6.48
C ASN A 52 -3.98 15.14 -5.68
N GLY A 53 -4.70 15.20 -4.56
CA GLY A 53 -4.79 16.37 -3.69
C GLY A 53 -5.94 17.35 -4.01
N GLU A 54 -6.79 17.06 -5.00
CA GLU A 54 -7.97 17.89 -5.31
C GLU A 54 -9.13 17.63 -4.36
N LEU A 55 -9.34 16.38 -3.94
CA LEU A 55 -10.39 15.98 -3.02
C LEU A 55 -9.85 15.72 -1.62
N SER A 56 -10.75 15.78 -0.63
CA SER A 56 -10.46 15.36 0.72
C SER A 56 -10.22 13.85 0.80
N TYR A 57 -9.40 13.43 1.76
CA TYR A 57 -9.21 12.02 2.07
C TYR A 57 -10.55 11.32 2.31
N LYS A 58 -10.73 10.17 1.68
CA LYS A 58 -11.88 9.28 1.83
C LYS A 58 -11.44 7.90 2.26
N ARG A 59 -12.39 7.04 2.62
CA ARG A 59 -12.08 5.67 2.99
C ARG A 59 -11.76 4.85 1.74
N VAL A 60 -10.92 3.83 1.90
CA VAL A 60 -10.57 2.92 0.80
C VAL A 60 -11.83 2.25 0.24
N ASP A 61 -12.73 1.80 1.10
CA ASP A 61 -14.00 1.15 0.70
C ASP A 61 -15.00 2.07 0.00
N SER A 62 -14.86 3.38 0.15
CA SER A 62 -15.68 4.39 -0.52
C SER A 62 -15.09 4.91 -1.83
N SER A 63 -13.99 4.32 -2.31
CA SER A 63 -13.36 4.75 -3.56
C SER A 63 -14.06 4.11 -4.76
N ASP A 64 -14.40 4.93 -5.75
CA ASP A 64 -14.90 4.46 -7.04
C ASP A 64 -13.76 3.84 -7.85
N TRP A 65 -14.08 2.83 -8.66
CA TRP A 65 -13.10 2.13 -9.50
C TRP A 65 -13.57 2.14 -10.95
N ASN A 66 -12.66 2.48 -11.86
CA ASN A 66 -12.87 2.28 -13.30
C ASN A 66 -12.26 0.94 -13.79
N ALA A 67 -12.56 0.54 -15.02
CA ALA A 67 -12.09 -0.74 -15.58
C ALA A 67 -10.55 -0.85 -15.63
N GLN A 68 -9.84 0.25 -15.92
CA GLN A 68 -8.38 0.27 -15.95
C GLN A 68 -7.78 0.16 -14.54
N GLU A 69 -8.39 0.82 -13.56
CA GLU A 69 -7.98 0.74 -12.15
C GLU A 69 -8.20 -0.64 -11.56
N LEU A 70 -9.23 -1.36 -11.99
CA LEU A 70 -9.45 -2.76 -11.58
C LEU A 70 -8.37 -3.69 -12.13
N GLU A 71 -7.86 -3.44 -13.33
CA GLU A 71 -6.83 -4.27 -13.97
C GLU A 71 -5.41 -3.90 -13.51
N HIS A 72 -5.09 -2.61 -13.46
CA HIS A 72 -3.74 -2.11 -13.20
C HIS A 72 -3.52 -1.57 -11.79
N GLY A 73 -4.58 -1.52 -10.97
CA GLY A 73 -4.55 -0.88 -9.67
C GLY A 73 -4.73 0.64 -9.74
N LYS A 74 -5.17 1.22 -8.63
CA LYS A 74 -5.43 2.65 -8.49
C LYS A 74 -4.26 3.35 -7.80
N GLN A 75 -3.78 4.46 -8.35
CA GLN A 75 -2.78 5.27 -7.68
C GLN A 75 -3.44 6.10 -6.58
N ILE A 76 -2.96 5.93 -5.34
CA ILE A 76 -3.50 6.61 -4.17
C ILE A 76 -2.40 7.19 -3.29
N LYS A 77 -2.78 8.11 -2.42
CA LYS A 77 -1.96 8.61 -1.33
C LYS A 77 -2.61 8.28 0.00
N ILE A 78 -1.91 7.55 0.85
CA ILE A 78 -2.39 7.24 2.20
C ILE A 78 -2.25 8.48 3.09
N LYS A 79 -3.27 8.78 3.91
CA LYS A 79 -3.23 9.92 4.84
C LYS A 79 -2.00 9.85 5.74
N GLY A 80 -1.27 10.96 5.83
CA GLY A 80 -0.06 11.10 6.63
C GLY A 80 1.23 10.77 5.88
N PHE A 81 1.18 10.21 4.67
CA PHE A 81 2.37 10.00 3.84
C PHE A 81 2.95 11.35 3.34
N PRO A 82 4.27 11.41 3.06
CA PRO A 82 4.89 12.54 2.37
C PRO A 82 4.16 12.89 1.06
N LYS A 83 4.20 14.15 0.64
CA LYS A 83 3.42 14.63 -0.53
C LYS A 83 3.70 13.82 -1.80
N GLU A 84 4.97 13.51 -2.04
CA GLU A 84 5.42 12.83 -3.26
C GLU A 84 5.25 11.31 -3.21
N HIS A 85 4.99 10.72 -2.03
CA HIS A 85 4.89 9.26 -1.91
C HIS A 85 3.46 8.80 -2.18
N LYS A 86 3.25 8.33 -3.41
CA LYS A 86 2.03 7.66 -3.86
C LYS A 86 2.28 6.17 -3.99
N VAL A 87 1.25 5.39 -3.73
CA VAL A 87 1.28 3.93 -3.77
C VAL A 87 0.19 3.43 -4.69
N ARG A 88 0.34 2.20 -5.19
CA ARG A 88 -0.67 1.53 -6.00
C ARG A 88 -1.54 0.66 -5.09
N LEU A 89 -2.85 0.82 -5.20
CA LEU A 89 -3.86 0.07 -4.47
C LEU A 89 -4.53 -0.93 -5.42
N PHE A 90 -4.69 -2.15 -4.95
CA PHE A 90 -5.42 -3.21 -5.62
C PHE A 90 -6.63 -3.61 -4.80
N ARG A 91 -7.73 -3.89 -5.49
CA ARG A 91 -8.94 -4.47 -4.93
C ARG A 91 -8.94 -5.96 -5.23
N VAL A 92 -8.85 -6.79 -4.20
CA VAL A 92 -8.86 -8.25 -4.33
C VAL A 92 -10.14 -8.79 -3.72
N GLU A 93 -11.05 -9.27 -4.57
CA GLU A 93 -12.28 -9.90 -4.13
C GLU A 93 -12.00 -11.39 -3.87
N THR A 94 -12.01 -11.79 -2.60
CA THR A 94 -11.67 -13.17 -2.19
C THR A 94 -12.90 -14.05 -2.07
N SER A 95 -14.05 -13.47 -1.74
CA SER A 95 -15.35 -14.15 -1.68
C SER A 95 -16.50 -13.13 -1.83
N THR A 96 -17.74 -13.60 -1.89
CA THR A 96 -18.96 -12.76 -1.99
C THR A 96 -19.14 -11.75 -0.86
N SER A 97 -18.39 -11.88 0.25
CA SER A 97 -18.49 -10.99 1.41
C SER A 97 -17.16 -10.36 1.84
N ARG A 98 -16.05 -10.68 1.18
CA ARG A 98 -14.72 -10.20 1.59
C ARG A 98 -13.92 -9.62 0.43
N THR A 99 -13.68 -8.32 0.53
CA THR A 99 -12.76 -7.56 -0.31
C THR A 99 -11.53 -7.19 0.50
N ASP A 100 -10.37 -7.69 0.09
CA ASP A 100 -9.09 -7.29 0.63
C ASP A 100 -8.50 -6.17 -0.22
N TRP A 101 -7.91 -5.17 0.44
CA TRP A 101 -7.30 -4.02 -0.19
C TRP A 101 -5.80 -4.15 -0.08
N VAL A 102 -5.06 -4.33 -1.17
CA VAL A 102 -3.59 -4.54 -1.11
C VAL A 102 -2.88 -3.34 -1.68
N VAL A 103 -1.90 -2.79 -0.95
CA VAL A 103 -1.10 -1.66 -1.40
C VAL A 103 0.34 -2.09 -1.67
N THR A 104 0.95 -1.47 -2.67
CA THR A 104 2.36 -1.66 -3.04
C THR A 104 3.02 -0.38 -3.55
N ASN A 105 4.34 -0.31 -3.42
CA ASN A 105 5.21 0.68 -4.07
C ASN A 105 5.85 0.15 -5.37
N ASP A 106 5.40 -1.01 -5.86
CA ASP A 106 5.85 -1.59 -7.13
C ASP A 106 5.51 -0.66 -8.33
N PRO A 107 6.50 -0.30 -9.18
CA PRO A 107 6.33 0.63 -10.30
C PRO A 107 5.31 0.22 -11.37
#